data_AF-A0A8T3VMT2-F1
#
_entry.id   AF-A0A8T3VMT2-F1
#
_cell.length_a   1.000
_cell.length_b   1.000
_cell.length_c   1.000
_cell.angle_alpha   90.00
_cell.angle_beta   90.00
_cell.angle_gamma   90.00
#
_symmetry.space_group_name_H-M   'P 1'
#
loop_
_entity.id
_entity.type
_entity.pdbx_description
1 polymer ?
#
loop_
_entity_poly.entity_id
_entity_poly.type
_entity_poly.pdbx_seq_one_letter_code
_entity_poly.pdbx_strand_id
1 'polypeptide(L)' 'MNAKQIMAIIIPIAIFMFRRYISILITLPILIIGCIVTYYFYTKSKEDKYLRVALSLYGLNFFFIFIGFLLVFFF' A
#
# COMPACT_ATOMS: atom_id res chain seq x y z
N MET A 1 -19.97 -5.58 -2.10
CA MET A 1 -18.50 -5.64 -1.93
C MET A 1 -18.16 -7.07 -1.53
N ASN A 2 -17.40 -7.81 -2.34
CA ASN A 2 -17.11 -9.21 -2.06
C ASN A 2 -15.93 -9.31 -1.07
N ALA A 3 -15.85 -10.37 -0.26
CA ALA A 3 -14.85 -10.50 0.82
C ALA A 3 -13.40 -10.25 0.34
N LYS A 4 -13.07 -10.69 -0.88
CA LYS A 4 -11.77 -10.45 -1.53
C LYS A 4 -11.47 -8.96 -1.76
N GLN A 5 -12.47 -8.17 -2.17
CA GLN A 5 -12.33 -6.73 -2.41
C GLN A 5 -12.15 -5.96 -1.10
N ILE A 6 -12.87 -6.37 -0.05
CA ILE A 6 -12.73 -5.81 1.29
C ILE A 6 -11.30 -6.04 1.79
N MET A 7 -10.81 -7.27 1.67
CA MET A 7 -9.48 -7.66 2.11
C MET A 7 -8.38 -6.90 1.34
N ALA A 8 -8.54 -6.70 0.02
CA ALA A 8 -7.59 -5.94 -0.80
C ALA A 8 -7.43 -4.47 -0.36
N ILE A 9 -8.47 -3.86 0.20
CA ILE A 9 -8.44 -2.48 0.72
C ILE A 9 -7.92 -2.42 2.17
N ILE A 10 -8.28 -3.40 3.00
CA ILE A 10 -7.86 -3.44 4.41
C ILE A 10 -6.35 -3.63 4.54
N ILE A 11 -5.71 -4.43 3.68
CA ILE A 11 -4.27 -4.71 3.74
C ILE A 11 -3.41 -3.44 3.69
N PRO A 12 -3.53 -2.55 2.67
CA PRO A 12 -2.73 -1.32 2.63
C PRO A 12 -3.03 -0.35 3.78
N ILE A 13 -4.25 -0.37 4.34
CA ILE A 13 -4.61 0.42 5.53
C ILE A 13 -3.94 -0.15 6.78
N ALA A 14 -3.94 -1.46 6.96
CA ALA A 14 -3.26 -2.12 8.07
C ALA A 14 -1.76 -1.83 8.03
N ILE A 15 -1.13 -1.97 6.86
CA ILE A 15 0.28 -1.62 6.68
C ILE A 15 0.55 -0.16 7.08
N PHE A 16 -0.33 0.76 6.66
CA PHE A 16 -0.21 2.19 7.02
C PHE A 16 -0.24 2.43 8.53
N MET A 17 -1.11 1.75 9.28
CA MET A 17 -1.19 1.89 10.73
C MET A 17 -0.01 1.24 11.45
N PHE A 18 0.40 0.05 11.01
CA PHE A 18 1.44 -0.72 11.68
C PHE A 18 2.87 -0.30 11.33
N ARG A 19 3.08 0.46 10.24
CA ARG A 19 4.42 0.92 9.83
C ARG A 19 5.17 1.72 10.90
N ARG A 20 4.47 2.34 11.86
CA ARG A 20 5.12 3.07 12.96
C ARG A 20 5.81 2.13 13.96
N TYR A 21 5.36 0.88 14.03
CA TYR A 21 5.85 -0.14 14.96
C TYR A 21 6.82 -1.12 14.29
N ILE A 22 6.98 -1.06 12.97
CA ILE A 22 7.78 -1.97 12.17
C ILE A 22 8.90 -1.16 11.50
N SER A 23 10.11 -1.74 11.42
CA SER A 23 11.23 -1.07 10.73
C SER A 23 10.88 -0.75 9.28
N ILE A 24 11.29 0.43 8.81
CA ILE A 24 11.11 0.87 7.43
C ILE A 24 11.69 -0.14 6.43
N LEU A 25 12.78 -0.84 6.82
CA LEU A 25 13.44 -1.88 6.02
C LEU A 25 12.56 -3.11 5.80
N ILE A 26 11.59 -3.35 6.68
CA ILE A 26 10.62 -4.45 6.56
C ILE A 26 9.35 -3.93 5.88
N THR A 27 8.90 -2.71 6.20
CA THR A 27 7.70 -2.11 5.62
C THR A 27 7.82 -1.88 4.11
N LEU A 28 8.96 -1.40 3.61
CA LEU A 28 9.19 -1.13 2.19
C LEU A 28 9.02 -2.37 1.30
N PRO A 29 9.71 -3.51 1.57
CA PRO A 29 9.51 -4.73 0.82
C PRO A 29 8.05 -5.21 0.79
N ILE A 30 7.36 -5.14 1.94
CA ILE A 30 5.95 -5.56 2.05
C ILE A 30 5.06 -4.67 1.18
N LEU A 31 5.25 -3.35 1.19
CA LEU A 31 4.52 -2.41 0.35
C LEU A 31 4.77 -2.68 -1.14
N ILE A 32 6.01 -2.96 -1.53
CA ILE A 32 6.38 -3.24 -2.93
C ILE A 32 5.70 -4.52 -3.40
N ILE A 33 5.82 -5.62 -2.65
CA ILE A 33 5.21 -6.90 -2.99
C ILE A 33 3.68 -6.77 -3.03
N GLY A 34 3.08 -6.14 -2.02
CA GLY A 34 1.63 -5.92 -1.96
C GLY A 34 1.11 -5.09 -3.13
N CYS A 35 1.85 -4.05 -3.53
CA CYS A 35 1.50 -3.22 -4.68
C CYS A 35 1.58 -4.00 -6.00
N ILE A 36 2.66 -4.77 -6.23
CA ILE A 36 2.84 -5.59 -7.44
C ILE A 36 1.73 -6.64 -7.57
N VAL A 37 1.44 -7.35 -6.48
CA VAL A 37 0.38 -8.36 -6.45
C VAL A 37 -0.98 -7.73 -6.75
N THR A 38 -1.27 -6.59 -6.11
CA THR A 38 -2.53 -5.85 -6.34
C THR A 38 -2.64 -5.36 -7.78
N TYR A 39 -1.54 -4.89 -8.37
CA TYR A 39 -1.47 -4.48 -9.78
C TYR A 39 -1.70 -5.65 -10.75
N TYR A 40 -1.09 -6.80 -10.49
CA TYR A 40 -1.31 -8.00 -11.28
C TYR A 40 -2.78 -8.42 -11.26
N PHE A 41 -3.44 -8.39 -10.09
CA PHE A 41 -4.87 -8.67 -10.00
C PHE A 41 -5.71 -7.58 -10.70
N TYR A 42 -5.35 -6.30 -10.58
CA TYR A 42 -6.07 -5.20 -11.22
C TYR A 42 -6.13 -5.37 -12.75
N THR A 43 -4.98 -5.68 -13.36
CA THR A 43 -4.88 -5.89 -14.82
C THR A 43 -5.65 -7.14 -15.27
N LYS A 44 -5.70 -8.20 -14.46
CA LYS A 44 -6.48 -9.42 -14.75
C LYS A 44 -7.98 -9.26 -14.54
N SER A 45 -8.42 -8.37 -13.65
CA SER A 45 -9.83 -8.23 -13.24
C SER A 45 -10.63 -7.21 -14.07
N LYS A 46 -10.20 -6.87 -15.31
CA LYS A 46 -10.84 -5.85 -16.16
C LYS A 46 -11.03 -4.50 -15.44
N GLU A 47 -9.98 -4.06 -14.75
CA GLU A 47 -9.96 -2.77 -14.05
C GLU A 47 -10.97 -2.63 -12.89
N ASP A 48 -11.03 -3.62 -12.01
CA ASP A 48 -11.86 -3.55 -10.80
C ASP A 48 -11.55 -2.25 -9.99
N LYS A 49 -12.61 -1.45 -9.76
CA LYS A 49 -12.55 -0.18 -9.03
C LYS A 49 -11.94 -0.32 -7.63
N TYR A 50 -12.17 -1.44 -6.94
CA TYR A 50 -11.66 -1.66 -5.58
C TYR A 50 -10.15 -1.95 -5.59
N LEU A 51 -9.66 -2.67 -6.61
CA LEU A 51 -8.22 -2.88 -6.78
C LEU A 51 -7.51 -1.58 -7.15
N ARG A 52 -8.14 -0.73 -7.97
CA ARG A 52 -7.64 0.63 -8.25
C ARG A 52 -7.53 1.48 -6.97
N VAL A 53 -8.51 1.41 -6.08
CA VAL A 53 -8.47 2.08 -4.77
C VAL A 53 -7.34 1.51 -3.91
N ALA A 54 -7.18 0.19 -3.85
CA ALA A 54 -6.09 -0.45 -3.12
C ALA A 54 -4.70 0.00 -3.63
N LEU A 55 -4.51 0.05 -4.96
CA LEU A 55 -3.31 0.60 -5.59
C LEU A 55 -3.05 2.06 -5.20
N SER A 56 -4.09 2.90 -5.19
CA SER A 56 -3.96 4.28 -4.72
C SER A 56 -3.51 4.34 -3.27
N LEU A 57 -4.01 3.46 -2.40
CA LEU A 57 -3.61 3.39 -0.98
C LEU A 57 -2.16 2.92 -0.81
N TYR A 58 -1.67 2.00 -1.65
CA TYR A 58 -0.25 1.65 -1.69
C TYR A 58 0.60 2.85 -2.10
N GLY A 59 0.22 3.58 -3.16
CA GLY A 59 0.92 4.79 -3.59
C GLY A 59 0.95 5.88 -2.50
N LEU A 60 -0.16 6.06 -1.80
CA LEU A 60 -0.28 7.00 -0.69
C LEU A 60 0.64 6.61 0.48
N ASN A 61 0.78 5.31 0.76
CA ASN A 61 1.75 4.80 1.73
C ASN A 61 3.19 5.18 1.36
N PHE A 62 3.60 4.96 0.10
CA PHE A 62 4.93 5.34 -0.38
C PHE A 62 5.17 6.85 -0.27
N PHE A 63 4.18 7.67 -0.64
CA PHE A 63 4.27 9.12 -0.54
C PHE A 63 4.53 9.59 0.90
N PHE A 64 3.82 9.03 1.87
CA PHE A 64 4.05 9.36 3.27
C PHE A 64 5.41 8.89 3.81
N ILE A 65 5.90 7.73 3.36
CA ILE A 65 7.26 7.28 3.71
C ILE A 65 8.29 8.26 3.15
N PHE A 66 8.12 8.70 1.91
CA PHE A 66 9.00 9.69 1.28
C PHE A 66 8.97 11.04 2.01
N ILE A 67 7.80 11.55 2.40
CA ILE A 67 7.68 12.74 3.24
C ILE A 67 8.40 12.55 4.58
N GLY A 68 8.24 11.40 5.23
CA GLY A 68 8.93 11.10 6.48
C GLY A 68 10.45 11.16 6.33
N PHE A 69 10.99 10.61 5.24
CA PHE A 69 12.41 10.72 4.92
C PHE A 69 12.86 12.17 4.67
N LEU A 70 12.09 12.94 3.89
CA LEU A 70 12.39 14.35 3.64
C LEU A 70 12.42 15.14 4.96
N LEU A 71 11.44 14.94 5.84
CA LEU A 71 11.41 15.64 7.13
C LEU A 71 12.62 15.30 8.00
N VAL A 72 13.05 14.04 8.05
CA VAL A 72 14.25 13.64 8.82
C VAL A 72 15.55 14.18 8.22
N PHE A 73 15.60 14.37 6.90
CA PHE A 73 16.82 14.82 6.23
C PHE A 73 16.97 16.34 6.20
N PHE A 74 15.86 17.08 6.16
CA PHE A 74 15.85 18.54 6.03
C PHE A 74 15.64 19.30 7.35
N PHE A 75 15.26 18.62 8.44
CA PHE A 75 15.05 19.16 9.78
C PHE A 75 15.88 18.41 10.81
#